data_AF-A0A6G6WDE9-F1
#
_entry.id   AF-A0A6G6WDE9-F1
#
_cell.length_a   1.000
_cell.length_b   1.000
_cell.length_c   1.000
_cell.angle_alpha   90.00
_cell.angle_beta   90.00
_cell.angle_gamma   90.00
#
_symmetry.space_group_name_H-M   'P 1'
#
loop_
_entity.id
_entity.type
_entity.pdbx_description
1 polymer ?
#
loop_
_entity_poly.entity_id
_entity_poly.type
_entity_poly.pdbx_seq_one_letter_code
_entity_poly.pdbx_strand_id
1 'polypeptide(L)'
;MSTRFNRSGPSAAPTRASVDELENEIRHLKSALTGRAVIDQAKGVLMRHFGVDAETAFQVLVRWSSHTNHRVSALALEVNGAASQGADAVAVLVRDVHRRRGEDHQVSGP
;
A
#
# COMPACT_ATOMS: atom_id res chain seq x y z
N MET A 1 -63.47 8.05 22.87
CA MET A 1 -63.49 7.88 21.40
C MET A 1 -62.08 8.12 20.88
N SER A 2 -61.35 7.02 20.66
CA SER A 2 -59.98 7.00 20.13
C SER A 2 -59.93 7.56 18.72
N THR A 3 -58.83 8.24 18.37
CA THR A 3 -57.92 7.89 17.25
C THR A 3 -57.10 9.10 16.83
N ARG A 4 -55.80 9.10 17.16
CA ARG A 4 -54.70 9.24 16.19
C ARG A 4 -53.38 9.15 16.95
N PHE A 5 -52.85 7.94 17.01
CA PHE A 5 -51.41 7.76 17.12
C PHE A 5 -50.99 6.92 15.92
N ASN A 6 -50.63 7.59 14.83
CA ASN A 6 -49.76 6.99 13.83
C ASN A 6 -49.05 8.06 13.01
N ARG A 7 -47.73 8.14 13.16
CA ARG A 7 -46.82 8.22 12.03
C ARG A 7 -45.43 7.72 12.44
N SER A 8 -45.32 6.43 12.75
CA SER A 8 -44.04 5.76 12.56
C SER A 8 -43.83 5.63 11.05
N GLY A 9 -43.00 6.50 10.50
CA GLY A 9 -42.46 6.30 9.15
C GLY A 9 -41.73 4.97 9.06
N PRO A 10 -41.56 4.40 7.86
CA PRO A 10 -40.89 3.11 7.71
C PRO A 10 -39.47 3.20 8.28
N SER A 11 -39.24 2.54 9.43
CA SER A 11 -37.91 2.10 9.81
C SER A 11 -37.59 0.91 8.91
N ALA A 12 -37.25 1.20 7.66
CA ALA A 12 -36.76 0.17 6.77
C ALA A 12 -35.37 -0.23 7.30
N ALA A 13 -35.31 -1.39 7.95
CA ALA A 13 -34.04 -2.03 8.26
C ALA A 13 -33.17 -2.05 6.98
N PRO A 14 -31.85 -1.81 7.09
CA PRO A 14 -30.99 -1.74 5.91
C PRO A 14 -31.18 -3.00 5.05
N THR A 15 -31.52 -2.79 3.78
CA THR A 15 -31.64 -3.86 2.81
C THR A 15 -30.30 -4.59 2.69
N ARG A 16 -30.31 -5.90 2.48
CA ARG A 16 -29.07 -6.69 2.31
C ARG A 16 -28.10 -6.08 1.28
N ALA A 17 -28.62 -5.56 0.17
CA ALA A 17 -27.82 -4.85 -0.84
C ALA A 17 -27.06 -3.63 -0.28
N SER A 18 -27.67 -2.85 0.62
CA SER A 18 -27.02 -1.71 1.26
C SER A 18 -25.97 -2.14 2.28
N VAL A 19 -26.18 -3.29 2.94
CA VAL A 19 -25.17 -3.88 3.83
C VAL A 19 -23.97 -4.36 3.03
N ASP A 20 -24.18 -5.06 1.91
CA ASP A 20 -23.11 -5.54 1.02
C ASP A 20 -22.27 -4.38 0.44
N GLU A 21 -22.92 -3.28 0.04
CA GLU A 21 -22.24 -2.06 -0.42
C GLU A 21 -21.36 -1.43 0.67
N LEU A 22 -21.87 -1.32 1.89
CA LEU A 22 -21.11 -0.79 3.03
C LEU A 22 -19.93 -1.70 3.39
N GLU A 23 -20.12 -3.03 3.33
CA GLU A 23 -19.04 -3.98 3.56
C GLU A 23 -17.94 -3.88 2.48
N ASN A 24 -18.31 -3.67 1.22
CA ASN A 24 -17.36 -3.42 0.13
C ASN A 24 -16.56 -2.14 0.37
N GLU A 25 -17.23 -1.05 0.75
CA GLU A 25 -16.57 0.21 1.03
C GLU A 25 -15.61 0.11 2.22
N ILE A 26 -16.04 -0.54 3.31
CA ILE A 26 -15.17 -0.82 4.47
C ILE A 26 -13.94 -1.64 4.04
N ARG A 27 -14.10 -2.63 3.16
CA ARG A 27 -12.96 -3.43 2.66
C ARG A 27 -11.99 -2.58 1.84
N HIS A 28 -12.49 -1.73 0.93
CA HIS A 28 -11.64 -0.85 0.13
C HIS A 28 -10.89 0.16 0.99
N LEU A 29 -11.56 0.80 1.94
CA LEU A 29 -10.93 1.75 2.86
C LEU A 29 -9.87 1.09 3.74
N LYS A 30 -10.17 -0.10 4.30
CA LYS A 30 -9.18 -0.88 5.06
C LYS A 30 -7.97 -1.22 4.21
N SER A 31 -8.18 -1.69 2.97
CA SER A 31 -7.09 -2.00 2.04
C SER A 31 -6.23 -0.77 1.73
N ALA A 32 -6.85 0.39 1.53
CA ALA A 32 -6.15 1.65 1.28
C ALA A 32 -5.32 2.08 2.51
N LEU A 33 -5.90 2.00 3.71
CA LEU A 33 -5.21 2.33 4.96
C LEU A 33 -4.03 1.40 5.23
N THR A 34 -4.21 0.09 5.07
CA THR A 34 -3.12 -0.89 5.22
C THR A 34 -1.99 -0.61 4.22
N GLY A 35 -2.34 -0.32 2.95
CA GLY A 35 -1.35 0.04 1.93
C GLY A 35 -0.55 1.28 2.32
N ARG A 36 -1.22 2.32 2.83
CA ARG A 36 -0.55 3.55 3.27
C ARG A 36 0.38 3.31 4.46
N ALA A 37 -0.08 2.59 5.48
CA ALA A 37 0.72 2.28 6.67
C ALA A 37 2.01 1.51 6.31
N VAL A 38 1.90 0.51 5.42
CA VAL A 38 3.04 -0.28 4.96
C VAL A 38 4.07 0.58 4.21
N ILE A 39 3.59 1.47 3.34
CA ILE A 39 4.45 2.40 2.58
C ILE A 39 5.15 3.38 3.53
N ASP A 40 4.44 3.95 4.49
CA ASP A 40 5.02 4.90 5.44
C ASP A 40 6.11 4.27 6.32
N GLN A 41 5.96 3.01 6.72
CA GLN A 41 7.02 2.27 7.42
C GLN A 41 8.26 2.07 6.54
N ALA A 42 8.07 1.65 5.29
CA ALA A 42 9.17 1.44 4.36
C ALA A 42 9.92 2.74 4.07
N LYS A 43 9.20 3.86 3.93
CA LYS A 43 9.82 5.19 3.84
C LYS A 43 10.72 5.46 5.03
N GLY A 44 10.25 5.21 6.26
CA GLY A 44 11.06 5.38 7.47
C GLY A 44 12.34 4.53 7.50
N VAL A 45 12.28 3.30 6.98
CA VAL A 45 13.47 2.44 6.81
C VAL A 45 14.47 3.08 5.85
N LEU A 46 14.02 3.48 4.66
CA LEU A 46 14.87 4.06 3.61
C LEU A 46 15.46 5.40 4.04
N MET A 47 14.68 6.24 4.73
CA MET A 47 15.16 7.51 5.29
C MET A 47 16.33 7.28 6.25
N ARG A 48 16.23 6.32 7.18
CA ARG A 48 17.33 6.00 8.10
C ARG A 48 18.55 5.43 7.39
N HIS A 49 18.32 4.62 6.35
CA HIS A 49 19.40 3.94 5.65
C HIS A 49 20.19 4.88 4.71
N PHE A 50 19.51 5.79 4.03
CA PHE A 50 20.12 6.69 3.03
C PHE A 50 20.32 8.12 3.52
N GLY A 51 19.78 8.49 4.68
CA GLY A 51 19.83 9.87 5.18
C GLY A 51 19.01 10.85 4.33
N VAL A 52 17.94 10.38 3.69
CA VAL A 52 17.07 11.19 2.81
C VAL A 52 15.75 11.54 3.49
N ASP A 53 15.05 12.54 2.95
CA ASP A 53 13.71 12.89 3.41
C ASP A 53 12.64 11.90 2.94
N ALA A 54 11.43 12.07 3.49
CA ALA A 54 10.31 11.19 3.21
C ALA A 54 9.87 11.23 1.73
N GLU A 55 9.94 12.39 1.07
CA GLU A 55 9.54 12.51 -0.33
C GLU A 55 10.52 11.72 -1.21
N THR A 56 11.81 11.92 -1.02
CA THR A 56 12.87 11.20 -1.73
C THR A 56 12.76 9.69 -1.49
N ALA A 57 12.53 9.25 -0.25
CA ALA A 57 12.32 7.84 0.07
C ALA A 57 11.10 7.25 -0.66
N PHE A 58 10.02 8.00 -0.80
CA PHE A 58 8.85 7.57 -1.56
C PHE A 58 9.16 7.48 -3.06
N GLN A 59 9.87 8.46 -3.62
CA GLN A 59 10.30 8.42 -5.02
C GLN A 59 11.21 7.22 -5.32
N VAL A 60 12.04 6.80 -4.35
CA VAL A 60 12.82 5.55 -4.47
C VAL A 60 11.89 4.33 -4.60
N LEU A 61 10.85 4.22 -3.77
CA LEU A 61 9.87 3.13 -3.85
C LEU A 61 9.09 3.15 -5.18
N VAL A 62 8.65 4.32 -5.64
CA VAL A 62 7.94 4.49 -6.92
C VAL A 62 8.83 4.09 -8.08
N ARG A 63 10.08 4.57 -8.08
CA ARG A 63 11.07 4.21 -9.08
C ARG A 63 11.25 2.70 -9.07
N TRP A 64 11.52 2.07 -7.95
CA TRP A 64 11.67 0.63 -7.89
C TRP A 64 10.39 -0.15 -8.31
N SER A 65 9.19 0.36 -8.01
CA SER A 65 7.92 -0.24 -8.43
C SER A 65 7.80 -0.32 -9.94
N SER A 66 8.22 0.73 -10.65
CA SER A 66 8.24 0.70 -12.12
C SER A 66 9.25 -0.30 -12.69
N HIS A 67 10.30 -0.66 -11.94
CA HIS A 67 11.34 -1.60 -12.36
C HIS A 67 10.95 -3.08 -12.15
N THR A 68 9.97 -3.34 -11.30
CA THR A 68 9.53 -4.71 -10.95
C THR A 68 8.12 -5.02 -11.43
N ASN A 69 7.40 -4.04 -11.98
CA ASN A 69 5.98 -4.11 -12.31
C ASN A 69 5.11 -4.56 -11.11
N HIS A 70 5.60 -4.35 -9.89
CA HIS A 70 4.93 -4.68 -8.65
C HIS A 70 4.27 -3.42 -8.09
N ARG A 71 3.14 -3.58 -7.39
CA ARG A 71 2.52 -2.48 -6.63
C ARG A 71 3.53 -1.93 -5.63
N VAL A 72 3.61 -0.60 -5.48
CA VAL A 72 4.50 0.09 -4.51
C VAL A 72 4.37 -0.50 -3.09
N SER A 73 3.15 -0.89 -2.69
CA SER A 73 2.90 -1.55 -1.40
C SER A 73 3.56 -2.91 -1.24
N ALA A 74 3.74 -3.68 -2.32
CA ALA A 74 4.43 -4.96 -2.28
C ALA A 74 5.94 -4.75 -2.05
N LEU A 75 6.55 -3.79 -2.74
CA LEU A 75 7.96 -3.43 -2.50
C LEU A 75 8.20 -2.87 -1.10
N ALA A 76 7.25 -2.08 -0.59
CA ALA A 76 7.31 -1.60 0.78
C ALA A 76 7.32 -2.78 1.78
N LEU A 77 6.59 -3.87 1.52
CA LEU A 77 6.70 -5.10 2.34
C LEU A 77 8.08 -5.74 2.24
N GLU A 78 8.70 -5.80 1.06
CA GLU A 78 10.06 -6.34 0.88
C GLU A 78 11.08 -5.53 1.68
N VAL A 79 11.00 -4.20 1.62
CA VAL A 79 11.85 -3.29 2.42
C VAL A 79 11.65 -3.51 3.91
N ASN A 80 10.41 -3.59 4.36
CA ASN A 80 10.09 -3.82 5.78
C ASN A 80 10.60 -5.20 6.24
N GLY A 81 10.44 -6.23 5.42
CA GLY A 81 10.95 -7.58 5.69
C GLY A 81 12.47 -7.64 5.78
N ALA A 82 13.17 -6.93 4.89
CA ALA A 82 14.63 -6.79 4.97
C ALA A 82 15.06 -6.01 6.22
N ALA A 83 14.33 -4.95 6.59
CA ALA A 83 14.61 -4.20 7.81
C ALA A 83 14.49 -5.05 9.09
N SER A 84 13.56 -6.01 9.12
CA SER A 84 13.46 -6.99 10.22
C SER A 84 14.65 -7.95 10.30
N GLN A 85 15.40 -8.11 9.20
CA GLN A 85 16.60 -8.96 9.13
C GLN A 85 17.89 -8.18 9.44
N GLY A 86 17.88 -6.86 9.32
CA GLY A 86 19.00 -5.96 9.66
C GLY A 86 19.38 -4.99 8.55
N ALA A 87 20.26 -4.04 8.86
CA ALA A 87 20.67 -2.98 7.91
C ALA A 87 21.38 -3.53 6.65
N ASP A 88 22.16 -4.59 6.80
CA ASP A 88 22.86 -5.23 5.68
C ASP A 88 21.89 -5.85 4.67
N ALA A 89 20.78 -6.43 5.13
CA ALA A 89 19.76 -7.01 4.26
C ALA A 89 19.07 -5.94 3.40
N VAL A 90 18.81 -4.75 3.96
CA VAL A 90 18.29 -3.60 3.20
C VAL A 90 19.29 -3.18 2.12
N ALA A 91 20.59 -3.14 2.44
CA ALA A 91 21.62 -2.80 1.46
C ALA A 91 21.78 -3.86 0.35
N VAL A 92 21.60 -5.15 0.66
CA VAL A 92 21.58 -6.23 -0.35
C VAL A 92 20.39 -6.04 -1.28
N LEU A 93 19.20 -5.85 -0.72
CA LEU A 93 17.97 -5.64 -1.49
C LEU A 93 18.11 -4.45 -2.45
N VAL A 94 18.61 -3.32 -1.96
CA VAL A 94 18.85 -2.13 -2.80
C VAL A 94 19.82 -2.43 -3.95
N ARG A 95 20.91 -3.16 -3.69
CA ARG A 95 21.86 -3.55 -4.74
C ARG A 95 21.24 -4.48 -5.77
N ASP A 96 20.44 -5.46 -5.35
CA ASP A 96 19.74 -6.38 -6.24
C ASP A 96 18.82 -5.66 -7.23
N VAL A 97 18.14 -4.63 -6.74
CA VAL A 97 17.24 -3.79 -7.54
C VAL A 97 17.99 -3.03 -8.62
N HIS A 98 19.17 -2.50 -8.28
CA HIS A 98 20.00 -1.77 -9.23
C HIS A 98 20.59 -2.73 -10.29
N ARG A 99 20.86 -4.00 -9.94
CA ARG A 99 21.34 -5.00 -10.90
C ARG A 99 20.28 -5.35 -11.95
N ARG A 100 19.04 -5.61 -11.53
CA ARG A 100 17.93 -5.95 -12.44
C ARG A 100 17.74 -4.89 -13.54
N ARG A 101 17.93 -3.61 -13.21
CA ARG A 101 17.90 -2.49 -14.17
C ARG A 101 18.94 -2.61 -15.30
N GLY A 102 20.15 -3.05 -14.96
CA GLY A 102 21.28 -3.14 -15.90
C GLY A 102 21.14 -4.32 -16.87
N GLU A 103 20.50 -5.41 -16.43
CA GLU A 103 20.26 -6.59 -17.24
C GLU A 103 19.14 -6.35 -18.28
N ASP A 104 18.04 -5.71 -17.88
CA ASP A 104 16.90 -5.44 -18.79
C ASP A 104 17.24 -4.46 -19.94
N HIS A 105 18.20 -3.55 -19.75
CA HIS A 105 18.67 -2.64 -20.81
C HIS A 105 19.63 -3.32 -21.81
N GLN A 106 20.17 -4.50 -21.50
CA GLN A 106 21.17 -5.18 -22.35
C GLN A 106 20.55 -6.15 -23.37
N VAL A 107 19.24 -6.47 -23.28
CA VAL A 107 18.58 -7.48 -24.14
C VAL A 107 17.84 -6.86 -25.35
N SER A 108 17.94 -5.55 -25.57
CA SER A 108 17.33 -4.90 -26.74
C SER A 108 18.37 -4.36 -27.70
N GLY A 109 18.74 -5.18 -28.68
CA GLY A 109 19.37 -4.72 -29.92
C GLY A 109 19.98 -5.85 -30.74
N PRO A 110 20.15 -5.64 -32.06
CA PRO A 110 19.19 -5.14 -33.04
C PRO A 110 18.27 -6.24 -33.61
#